data_AF-A0AAV6BP29-F1
#
_entry.id   AF-A0AAV6BP29-F1
#
_cell.length_a   1.000
_cell.length_b   1.000
_cell.length_c   1.000
_cell.angle_alpha   90.00
_cell.angle_beta   90.00
_cell.angle_gamma   90.00
#
_symmetry.space_group_name_H-M   'P 1'
#
loop_
_entity.id
_entity.type
_entity.pdbx_description
1 polymer ?
#
loop_
_entity_poly.entity_id
_entity_poly.type
_entity_poly.pdbx_seq_one_letter_code
_entity_poly.pdbx_strand_id
1 'polypeptide(L)'
;MTRTAVSVLLVAVVIGVTGPAAAQLPIFDAHIHYSRPDWDVYTPERALSILAQAGVRRAIVSSTPDDGTVRLYDRAPAGIVPFLRPYRTRDDMSSWTRDAAVAAYVEERLKRGIYRGIGESHFGADDVTAPTLRRIAELAATQKLFLQCHVDETTVEKMLTTYPDVRILWAHAGMSSTAATVGRLVDRYPMLWVELALRTDVAPGGTLASEWRALFVRKPDRFLVGTDTWVTSRWEAVRGATAAVQQWLQQLPGDVAEQIAYKNGDRLFPPP
;
A
#
# COMPACT_ATOMS: atom_id res chain seq x y z
N MET A 1 -2.21 -10.74 81.91
CA MET A 1 -3.14 -10.05 80.99
C MET A 1 -2.31 -9.36 79.92
N THR A 2 -2.08 -10.01 78.79
CA THR A 2 -1.34 -9.45 77.64
C THR A 2 -2.28 -9.42 76.45
N ARG A 3 -2.63 -8.22 75.99
CA ARG A 3 -3.51 -7.97 74.85
C ARG A 3 -2.66 -7.87 73.59
N THR A 4 -2.77 -8.84 72.70
CA THR A 4 -2.20 -8.81 71.35
C THR A 4 -3.13 -8.00 70.45
N ALA A 5 -2.68 -6.87 69.92
CA ALA A 5 -3.39 -6.09 68.92
C ALA A 5 -3.07 -6.65 67.53
N VAL A 6 -4.10 -7.04 66.78
CA VAL A 6 -4.00 -7.47 65.38
C VAL A 6 -4.22 -6.25 64.49
N SER A 7 -3.17 -5.83 63.78
CA SER A 7 -3.26 -4.79 62.75
C SER A 7 -3.79 -5.40 61.45
N VAL A 8 -4.94 -4.92 60.98
CA VAL A 8 -5.50 -5.29 59.67
C VAL A 8 -4.92 -4.36 58.61
N LEU A 9 -4.14 -4.91 57.68
CA LEU A 9 -3.59 -4.18 56.54
C LEU A 9 -4.65 -4.12 55.42
N LEU A 10 -5.16 -2.93 55.11
CA LEU A 10 -6.03 -2.68 53.97
C LEU A 10 -5.20 -2.63 52.69
N VAL A 11 -5.36 -3.62 51.82
CA VAL A 11 -4.82 -3.62 50.45
C VAL A 11 -5.78 -2.82 49.57
N ALA A 12 -5.34 -1.65 49.10
CA ALA A 12 -6.08 -0.87 48.11
C ALA A 12 -5.94 -1.53 46.73
N VAL A 13 -7.03 -2.09 46.22
CA VAL A 13 -7.11 -2.59 44.84
C VAL A 13 -7.25 -1.38 43.92
N VAL A 14 -6.17 -1.05 43.19
CA VAL A 14 -6.23 -0.09 42.09
C VAL A 14 -6.87 -0.78 40.90
N ILE A 15 -8.17 -0.55 40.70
CA ILE A 15 -8.88 -0.97 39.49
C ILE A 15 -8.43 -0.01 38.38
N GLY A 16 -7.51 -0.48 37.53
CA GLY A 16 -7.13 0.24 36.32
C GLY A 16 -8.34 0.40 35.41
N VAL A 17 -8.79 1.63 35.20
CA VAL A 17 -9.83 1.94 34.21
C VAL A 17 -9.20 1.75 32.83
N THR A 18 -9.39 0.58 32.21
CA THR A 18 -9.10 0.41 30.79
C THR A 18 -10.13 1.22 30.02
N GLY A 19 -9.71 2.36 29.47
CA GLY A 19 -10.52 3.11 28.51
C GLY A 19 -10.96 2.20 27.35
N PRO A 20 -12.10 2.47 26.71
CA PRO A 20 -12.54 1.69 25.56
C PRO A 20 -11.42 1.70 24.51
N ALA A 21 -11.04 0.53 24.01
CA ALA A 21 -10.13 0.42 22.89
C ALA A 21 -10.71 1.27 21.75
N ALA A 22 -9.93 2.23 21.23
CA ALA A 22 -10.35 3.02 20.09
C ALA A 22 -10.78 2.06 18.96
N ALA A 23 -11.96 2.30 18.38
CA ALA A 23 -12.46 1.48 17.29
C ALA A 23 -11.42 1.45 16.17
N GLN A 24 -11.11 0.25 15.66
CA GLN A 24 -10.18 0.11 14.55
C GLN A 24 -10.72 0.85 13.33
N LEU A 25 -9.82 1.56 12.63
CA LEU A 25 -10.19 2.27 11.41
C LEU A 25 -10.40 1.25 10.28
N PRO A 26 -11.35 1.47 9.35
CA PRO A 26 -11.37 0.67 8.14
C PRO A 26 -10.08 0.94 7.34
N ILE A 27 -9.59 -0.08 6.62
CA ILE A 27 -8.33 0.00 5.87
C ILE A 27 -8.58 -0.06 4.36
N PHE A 28 -7.97 0.88 3.65
CA PHE A 28 -7.69 0.76 2.22
C PHE A 28 -6.26 0.23 2.08
N ASP A 29 -6.10 -1.02 1.62
CA ASP A 29 -4.78 -1.61 1.40
C ASP A 29 -4.28 -1.26 -0.02
N ALA A 30 -3.28 -0.41 -0.11
CA ALA A 30 -2.77 0.06 -1.40
C ALA A 30 -1.80 -0.92 -2.09
N HIS A 31 -1.60 -2.12 -1.55
CA HIS A 31 -0.63 -3.06 -2.12
C HIS A 31 -0.97 -4.53 -1.84
N ILE A 32 -1.69 -5.18 -2.76
CA ILE A 32 -1.94 -6.62 -2.75
C ILE A 32 -1.52 -7.25 -4.09
N HIS A 33 -0.85 -8.39 -4.00
CA HIS A 33 -0.64 -9.30 -5.12
C HIS A 33 -1.47 -10.57 -4.98
N TYR A 34 -2.20 -10.92 -6.04
CA TYR A 34 -2.92 -12.20 -6.14
C TYR A 34 -2.53 -12.89 -7.44
N SER A 35 -1.28 -13.34 -7.50
CA SER A 35 -0.65 -13.93 -8.68
C SER A 35 -0.92 -15.42 -8.78
N ARG A 36 -0.44 -16.07 -9.86
CA ARG A 36 -0.71 -17.49 -10.11
C ARG A 36 -0.48 -18.43 -8.91
N PRO A 37 0.67 -18.36 -8.22
CA PRO A 37 0.89 -19.22 -7.06
C PRO A 37 -0.14 -19.04 -5.93
N ASP A 38 -0.71 -17.83 -5.81
CA ASP A 38 -1.64 -17.49 -4.74
C ASP A 38 -3.02 -18.06 -4.98
N TRP A 39 -3.53 -17.98 -6.22
CA TRP A 39 -4.86 -18.53 -6.52
C TRP A 39 -4.88 -20.06 -6.62
N ASP A 40 -3.71 -20.69 -6.72
CA ASP A 40 -3.58 -22.15 -6.61
C ASP A 40 -3.76 -22.63 -5.15
N VAL A 41 -3.61 -21.71 -4.18
CA VAL A 41 -3.71 -21.99 -2.73
C VAL A 41 -4.99 -21.40 -2.11
N TYR A 42 -5.32 -20.15 -2.45
CA TYR A 42 -6.48 -19.44 -1.93
C TYR A 42 -7.48 -19.23 -3.06
N THR A 43 -8.75 -19.62 -2.88
CA THR A 43 -9.79 -19.22 -3.83
C THR A 43 -10.04 -17.71 -3.77
N PRO A 44 -10.64 -17.08 -4.78
CA PRO A 44 -11.04 -15.67 -4.72
C PRO A 44 -11.86 -15.32 -3.47
N GLU A 45 -12.81 -16.17 -3.09
CA GLU A 45 -13.62 -16.00 -1.89
C GLU A 45 -12.78 -16.06 -0.61
N ARG A 46 -11.78 -16.96 -0.57
CA ARG A 46 -10.88 -17.07 0.58
C ARG A 46 -9.96 -15.85 0.68
N ALA A 47 -9.40 -15.39 -0.43
CA ALA A 47 -8.57 -14.19 -0.49
C ALA A 47 -9.36 -12.96 0.01
N LEU A 48 -10.56 -12.74 -0.49
CA LEU A 48 -11.45 -11.65 -0.05
C LEU A 48 -11.83 -11.80 1.43
N SER A 49 -12.08 -13.03 1.91
CA SER A 49 -12.34 -13.28 3.32
C SER A 49 -11.14 -12.94 4.21
N ILE A 50 -9.91 -13.17 3.76
CA ILE A 50 -8.69 -12.81 4.52
C ILE A 50 -8.62 -11.28 4.65
N LEU A 51 -8.81 -10.55 3.54
CA LEU A 51 -8.83 -9.08 3.53
C LEU A 51 -9.92 -8.53 4.49
N ALA A 52 -11.14 -9.03 4.36
CA ALA A 52 -12.25 -8.59 5.21
C ALA A 52 -11.99 -8.86 6.71
N GLN A 53 -11.44 -10.03 7.06
CA GLN A 53 -11.07 -10.36 8.44
C GLN A 53 -9.90 -9.53 8.98
N ALA A 54 -9.12 -8.90 8.11
CA ALA A 54 -8.08 -7.95 8.49
C ALA A 54 -8.61 -6.50 8.60
N GLY A 55 -9.90 -6.25 8.34
CA GLY A 55 -10.47 -4.90 8.32
C GLY A 55 -10.19 -4.12 7.02
N VAL A 56 -9.65 -4.80 6.00
CA VAL A 56 -9.43 -4.22 4.67
C VAL A 56 -10.78 -4.16 3.95
N ARG A 57 -11.31 -2.94 3.76
CA ARG A 57 -12.56 -2.69 3.03
C ARG A 57 -12.35 -2.63 1.54
N ARG A 58 -11.19 -2.15 1.10
CA ARG A 58 -10.83 -1.93 -0.29
C ARG A 58 -9.34 -2.17 -0.47
N ALA A 59 -8.95 -2.68 -1.63
CA ALA A 59 -7.54 -2.94 -1.91
C ALA A 59 -7.17 -2.65 -3.36
N ILE A 60 -5.98 -2.08 -3.57
CA ILE A 60 -5.31 -2.14 -4.87
C ILE A 60 -4.79 -3.55 -5.05
N VAL A 61 -5.25 -4.22 -6.11
CA VAL A 61 -4.79 -5.56 -6.47
C VAL A 61 -4.10 -5.50 -7.81
N SER A 62 -2.93 -6.10 -7.89
CA SER A 62 -2.24 -6.38 -9.14
C SER A 62 -1.78 -7.85 -9.16
N SER A 63 -1.54 -8.44 -10.33
CA SER A 63 -1.18 -9.86 -10.40
C SER A 63 -0.35 -10.19 -11.63
N THR A 64 0.49 -11.22 -11.51
CA THR A 64 1.24 -11.80 -12.63
C THR A 64 0.84 -13.28 -12.80
N PRO A 65 0.16 -13.66 -13.90
CA PRO A 65 -0.49 -12.77 -14.88
C PRO A 65 -1.71 -12.03 -14.30
N ASP A 66 -2.29 -11.13 -15.08
CA ASP A 66 -3.38 -10.23 -14.69
C ASP A 66 -4.71 -10.93 -14.35
N ASP A 67 -4.85 -12.22 -14.70
CA ASP A 67 -6.04 -13.04 -14.43
C ASP A 67 -6.48 -13.01 -12.95
N GLY A 68 -5.55 -12.92 -12.01
CA GLY A 68 -5.85 -12.88 -10.58
C GLY A 68 -6.56 -11.60 -10.17
N THR A 69 -6.05 -10.46 -10.64
CA THR A 69 -6.65 -9.14 -10.45
C THR A 69 -8.08 -9.12 -10.98
N VAL A 70 -8.27 -9.64 -12.19
CA VAL A 70 -9.59 -9.80 -12.80
C VAL A 70 -10.50 -10.68 -11.95
N ARG A 71 -10.03 -11.84 -11.48
CA ARG A 71 -10.85 -12.76 -10.66
C ARG A 71 -11.34 -12.11 -9.38
N LEU A 72 -10.49 -11.36 -8.69
CA LEU A 72 -10.91 -10.65 -7.48
C LEU A 72 -11.84 -9.48 -7.80
N TYR A 73 -11.56 -8.74 -8.88
CA TYR A 73 -12.40 -7.63 -9.33
C TYR A 73 -13.81 -8.07 -9.71
N ASP A 74 -13.94 -9.13 -10.52
CA ASP A 74 -15.24 -9.67 -10.96
C ASP A 74 -16.10 -10.13 -9.77
N ARG A 75 -15.46 -10.50 -8.65
CA ARG A 75 -16.15 -10.93 -7.42
C ARG A 75 -16.50 -9.79 -6.48
N ALA A 76 -15.70 -8.73 -6.44
CA ALA A 76 -15.86 -7.61 -5.51
C ALA A 76 -15.48 -6.26 -6.16
N PRO A 77 -16.22 -5.78 -7.18
CA PRO A 77 -15.83 -4.61 -7.98
C PRO A 77 -15.83 -3.29 -7.20
N ALA A 78 -16.59 -3.19 -6.11
CA ALA A 78 -16.55 -2.04 -5.20
C ALA A 78 -15.37 -2.09 -4.21
N GLY A 79 -14.86 -3.29 -3.93
CA GLY A 79 -13.75 -3.56 -3.00
C GLY A 79 -12.39 -3.53 -3.67
N ILE A 80 -12.29 -4.00 -4.91
CA ILE A 80 -11.02 -4.18 -5.61
C ILE A 80 -10.78 -3.01 -6.56
N VAL A 81 -9.61 -2.39 -6.43
CA VAL A 81 -9.08 -1.39 -7.35
C VAL A 81 -8.03 -2.07 -8.24
N PRO A 82 -8.36 -2.43 -9.49
CA PRO A 82 -7.47 -3.24 -10.31
C PRO A 82 -6.32 -2.39 -10.87
N PHE A 83 -5.10 -2.86 -10.65
CA PHE A 83 -3.88 -2.35 -11.25
C PHE A 83 -3.30 -3.41 -12.19
N LEU A 84 -2.94 -3.00 -13.40
CA LEU A 84 -2.40 -3.90 -14.42
C LEU A 84 -0.88 -3.97 -14.31
N ARG A 85 -0.32 -5.12 -13.95
CA ARG A 85 1.14 -5.30 -14.02
C ARG A 85 1.60 -5.38 -15.48
N PRO A 86 2.77 -4.82 -15.85
CA PRO A 86 3.34 -4.96 -17.18
C PRO A 86 3.98 -6.34 -17.40
N TYR A 87 3.46 -7.39 -16.76
CA TYR A 87 4.05 -8.72 -16.70
C TYR A 87 3.03 -9.79 -17.12
N ARG A 88 3.33 -10.49 -18.20
CA ARG A 88 2.63 -11.71 -18.64
C ARG A 88 3.11 -12.91 -17.82
N THR A 89 4.40 -12.94 -17.52
CA THR A 89 5.06 -13.93 -16.66
C THR A 89 6.03 -13.21 -15.72
N ARG A 90 6.60 -13.94 -14.75
CA ARG A 90 7.62 -13.38 -13.85
C ARG A 90 8.89 -12.96 -14.60
N ASP A 91 9.22 -13.58 -15.72
CA ASP A 91 10.44 -13.32 -16.48
C ASP A 91 10.46 -11.90 -17.10
N ASP A 92 9.28 -11.37 -17.44
CA ASP A 92 9.11 -10.00 -17.95
C ASP A 92 9.70 -8.96 -16.99
N MET A 93 9.74 -9.21 -15.68
CA MET A 93 10.26 -8.27 -14.68
C MET A 93 11.67 -7.76 -15.00
N SER A 94 12.50 -8.58 -15.65
CA SER A 94 13.89 -8.26 -15.98
C SER A 94 14.09 -7.42 -17.25
N SER A 95 13.10 -7.39 -18.16
CA SER A 95 13.30 -6.88 -19.53
C SER A 95 12.14 -6.06 -20.10
N TRP A 96 11.02 -5.97 -19.37
CA TRP A 96 9.78 -5.35 -19.86
C TRP A 96 9.95 -3.90 -20.34
N THR A 97 10.90 -3.14 -19.79
CA THR A 97 11.11 -1.72 -20.09
C THR A 97 11.46 -1.45 -21.55
N ARG A 98 11.87 -2.49 -22.29
CA ARG A 98 12.27 -2.44 -23.71
C ARG A 98 11.52 -3.43 -24.60
N ASP A 99 10.70 -4.30 -24.03
CA ASP A 99 9.94 -5.28 -24.81
C ASP A 99 8.67 -4.64 -25.40
N ALA A 100 8.63 -4.49 -26.73
CA ALA A 100 7.46 -3.95 -27.43
C ALA A 100 6.21 -4.86 -27.28
N ALA A 101 6.39 -6.16 -27.07
CA ALA A 101 5.28 -7.07 -26.85
C ALA A 101 4.63 -6.86 -25.46
N VAL A 102 5.37 -6.33 -24.48
CA VAL A 102 4.78 -5.88 -23.20
C VAL A 102 3.90 -4.65 -23.42
N ALA A 103 4.35 -3.66 -24.22
CA ALA A 103 3.53 -2.50 -24.54
C ALA A 103 2.20 -2.90 -25.20
N ALA A 104 2.27 -3.78 -26.21
CA ALA A 104 1.09 -4.29 -26.90
C ALA A 104 0.15 -5.06 -25.95
N TYR A 105 0.71 -5.88 -25.04
CA TYR A 105 -0.07 -6.58 -24.02
C TYR A 105 -0.80 -5.59 -23.09
N VAL A 106 -0.10 -4.58 -22.57
CA VAL A 106 -0.70 -3.59 -21.66
C VAL A 106 -1.82 -2.83 -22.36
N GLU A 107 -1.59 -2.35 -23.59
CA GLU A 107 -2.60 -1.63 -24.37
C GLU A 107 -3.85 -2.49 -24.63
N GLU A 108 -3.67 -3.76 -24.97
CA GLU A 108 -4.79 -4.68 -25.18
C GLU A 108 -5.60 -4.89 -23.90
N ARG A 109 -4.93 -5.14 -22.77
CA ARG A 109 -5.62 -5.34 -21.48
C ARG A 109 -6.38 -4.09 -21.05
N LEU A 110 -5.79 -2.91 -21.22
CA LEU A 110 -6.43 -1.64 -20.83
C LEU A 110 -7.78 -1.40 -21.54
N LYS A 111 -8.04 -2.00 -22.71
CA LYS A 111 -9.35 -1.92 -23.39
C LYS A 111 -10.52 -2.41 -22.53
N ARG A 112 -10.27 -3.22 -21.49
CA ARG A 112 -11.30 -3.66 -20.54
C ARG A 112 -11.89 -2.52 -19.71
N GLY A 113 -11.19 -1.39 -19.57
CA GLY A 113 -11.71 -0.18 -18.91
C GLY A 113 -11.85 -0.25 -17.38
N ILE A 114 -11.44 -1.34 -16.74
CA ILE A 114 -11.56 -1.52 -15.28
C ILE A 114 -10.39 -0.92 -14.50
N TYR A 115 -9.21 -0.82 -15.12
CA TYR A 115 -7.97 -0.47 -14.41
C TYR A 115 -7.96 0.98 -13.93
N ARG A 116 -7.26 1.18 -12.81
CA ARG A 116 -7.00 2.50 -12.21
C ARG A 116 -5.51 2.82 -12.06
N GLY A 117 -4.66 1.85 -12.38
CA GLY A 117 -3.21 2.02 -12.44
C GLY A 117 -2.51 0.91 -13.23
N ILE A 118 -1.22 1.11 -13.46
CA ILE A 118 -0.30 0.16 -14.08
C ILE A 118 0.86 -0.06 -13.10
N GLY A 119 1.22 -1.31 -12.88
CA GLY A 119 2.20 -1.75 -11.88
C GLY A 119 1.57 -2.72 -10.89
N GLU A 120 2.31 -3.16 -9.87
CA GLU A 120 3.66 -2.73 -9.50
C GLU A 120 4.75 -3.03 -10.55
N SER A 121 5.56 -2.02 -10.88
CA SER A 121 6.61 -2.07 -11.90
C SER A 121 8.02 -1.86 -11.32
N HIS A 122 8.99 -2.64 -11.78
CA HIS A 122 10.39 -2.67 -11.32
C HIS A 122 11.32 -2.24 -12.45
N PHE A 123 12.21 -1.28 -12.21
CA PHE A 123 13.15 -0.77 -13.20
C PHE A 123 14.20 0.14 -12.54
N GLY A 124 15.33 0.36 -13.22
CA GLY A 124 16.36 1.30 -12.76
C GLY A 124 16.25 2.68 -13.39
N ALA A 125 17.03 3.64 -12.87
CA ALA A 125 17.09 5.00 -13.41
C ALA A 125 17.44 5.03 -14.92
N ASP A 126 18.28 4.12 -15.40
CA ASP A 126 18.68 4.05 -16.82
C ASP A 126 17.55 3.59 -17.75
N ASP A 127 16.51 2.97 -17.18
CA ASP A 127 15.35 2.52 -17.94
C ASP A 127 14.26 3.59 -18.06
N VAL A 128 14.31 4.69 -17.31
CA VAL A 128 13.25 5.74 -17.29
C VAL A 128 12.85 6.21 -18.70
N THR A 129 13.81 6.29 -19.63
CA THR A 129 13.58 6.75 -21.00
C THR A 129 13.45 5.61 -22.02
N ALA A 130 13.47 4.35 -21.56
CA ALA A 130 13.33 3.17 -22.39
C ALA A 130 12.00 3.16 -23.15
N PRO A 131 11.97 2.62 -24.39
CA PRO A 131 10.81 2.77 -25.26
C PRO A 131 9.48 2.28 -24.66
N THR A 132 9.46 1.10 -24.04
CA THR A 132 8.23 0.53 -23.47
C THR A 132 7.81 1.24 -22.18
N LEU A 133 8.74 1.57 -21.30
CA LEU A 133 8.41 2.35 -20.09
C LEU A 133 7.88 3.74 -20.45
N ARG A 134 8.51 4.44 -21.42
CA ARG A 134 8.02 5.71 -21.95
C ARG A 134 6.60 5.59 -22.45
N ARG A 135 6.32 4.57 -23.28
CA ARG A 135 4.98 4.33 -23.81
C ARG A 135 3.95 4.11 -22.70
N ILE A 136 4.30 3.35 -21.67
CA ILE A 136 3.44 3.10 -20.51
C ILE A 136 3.22 4.39 -19.68
N ALA A 137 4.23 5.24 -19.53
CA ALA A 137 4.09 6.55 -18.89
C ALA A 137 3.14 7.49 -19.67
N GLU A 138 3.27 7.55 -21.00
CA GLU A 138 2.36 8.31 -21.88
C GLU A 138 0.91 7.82 -21.78
N LEU A 139 0.71 6.49 -21.76
CA LEU A 139 -0.61 5.88 -21.57
C LEU A 139 -1.20 6.23 -20.21
N ALA A 140 -0.40 6.13 -19.14
CA ALA A 140 -0.84 6.45 -17.79
C ALA A 140 -1.24 7.93 -17.65
N ALA A 141 -0.46 8.85 -18.20
CA ALA A 141 -0.80 10.27 -18.24
C ALA A 141 -2.11 10.51 -19.01
N THR A 142 -2.22 9.97 -20.23
CA THR A 142 -3.38 10.19 -21.11
C THR A 142 -4.67 9.63 -20.52
N GLN A 143 -4.61 8.45 -19.91
CA GLN A 143 -5.76 7.78 -19.32
C GLN A 143 -5.98 8.13 -17.84
N LYS A 144 -5.15 9.02 -17.28
CA LYS A 144 -5.17 9.43 -15.86
C LYS A 144 -5.04 8.25 -14.88
N LEU A 145 -4.30 7.22 -15.29
CA LEU A 145 -3.97 6.05 -14.48
C LEU A 145 -2.76 6.37 -13.59
N PHE A 146 -2.69 5.72 -12.43
CA PHE A 146 -1.49 5.72 -11.61
C PHE A 146 -0.42 4.80 -12.18
N LEU A 147 0.86 5.16 -12.05
CA LEU A 147 1.96 4.21 -12.12
C LEU A 147 2.41 3.82 -10.72
N GLN A 148 2.30 2.54 -10.37
CA GLN A 148 2.88 2.01 -9.14
C GLN A 148 4.32 1.56 -9.41
N CYS A 149 5.28 2.24 -8.78
CA CYS A 149 6.70 2.04 -9.02
C CYS A 149 7.39 1.47 -7.78
N HIS A 150 7.98 0.28 -7.92
CA HIS A 150 8.92 -0.30 -6.97
C HIS A 150 10.33 0.01 -7.43
N VAL A 151 10.81 1.18 -7.02
CA VAL A 151 12.10 1.73 -7.43
C VAL A 151 12.71 2.55 -6.30
N ASP A 152 14.00 2.84 -6.36
CA ASP A 152 14.68 3.69 -5.39
C ASP A 152 14.34 5.19 -5.54
N GLU A 153 14.83 6.02 -4.61
CA GLU A 153 14.60 7.47 -4.60
C GLU A 153 15.17 8.18 -5.84
N THR A 154 16.30 7.72 -6.36
CA THR A 154 16.93 8.29 -7.56
C THR A 154 16.03 8.07 -8.77
N THR A 155 15.49 6.86 -8.92
CA THR A 155 14.67 6.45 -10.04
C THR A 155 13.30 7.10 -9.98
N VAL A 156 12.65 7.18 -8.81
CA VAL A 156 11.35 7.85 -8.68
C VAL A 156 11.48 9.36 -8.95
N GLU A 157 12.55 10.01 -8.47
CA GLU A 157 12.79 11.44 -8.74
C GLU A 157 13.02 11.68 -10.24
N LYS A 158 13.76 10.78 -10.90
CA LYS A 158 13.96 10.84 -12.36
C LYS A 158 12.64 10.64 -13.11
N MET A 159 11.77 9.72 -12.68
CA MET A 159 10.43 9.54 -13.26
C MET A 159 9.58 10.81 -13.12
N LEU A 160 9.49 11.38 -11.92
CA LEU A 160 8.71 12.60 -11.64
C LEU A 160 9.22 13.83 -12.41
N THR A 161 10.53 13.89 -12.66
CA THR A 161 11.15 14.95 -13.46
C THR A 161 10.91 14.75 -14.95
N THR A 162 11.00 13.51 -15.43
CA THR A 162 10.88 13.18 -16.87
C THR A 162 9.42 13.22 -17.33
N TYR A 163 8.48 12.79 -16.47
CA TYR A 163 7.06 12.67 -16.77
C TYR A 163 6.22 13.40 -15.70
N PRO A 164 6.24 14.75 -15.67
CA PRO A 164 5.64 15.53 -14.59
C PRO A 164 4.11 15.40 -14.48
N ASP A 165 3.44 14.93 -15.53
CA ASP A 165 1.98 14.72 -15.56
C ASP A 165 1.55 13.31 -15.11
N VAL A 166 2.50 12.41 -14.88
CA VAL A 166 2.20 11.03 -14.46
C VAL A 166 2.00 10.97 -12.95
N ARG A 167 0.85 10.45 -12.53
CA ARG A 167 0.54 10.16 -11.13
C ARG A 167 1.31 8.92 -10.69
N ILE A 168 2.18 9.06 -9.68
CA ILE A 168 3.01 7.97 -9.19
C ILE A 168 2.55 7.56 -7.79
N LEU A 169 2.39 6.25 -7.62
CA LEU A 169 2.30 5.59 -6.32
C LEU A 169 3.64 4.89 -6.06
N TRP A 170 4.46 5.47 -5.20
CA TRP A 170 5.79 4.96 -4.91
C TRP A 170 5.71 3.86 -3.84
N ALA A 171 5.97 2.62 -4.27
CA ALA A 171 5.87 1.43 -3.43
C ALA A 171 6.91 1.46 -2.32
N HIS A 172 6.48 1.12 -1.11
CA HIS A 172 7.31 1.01 0.09
C HIS A 172 8.17 2.26 0.38
N ALA A 173 7.83 3.44 -0.15
CA ALA A 173 8.74 4.60 -0.15
C ALA A 173 10.20 4.23 -0.52
N GLY A 174 10.36 3.43 -1.58
CA GLY A 174 11.67 3.01 -2.08
C GLY A 174 12.40 2.01 -1.20
N MET A 175 11.67 1.25 -0.37
CA MET A 175 12.14 0.24 0.59
C MET A 175 12.97 0.77 1.76
N SER A 176 13.87 1.73 1.53
CA SER A 176 14.84 2.20 2.52
C SER A 176 15.01 3.72 2.60
N SER A 177 14.29 4.50 1.78
CA SER A 177 14.41 5.97 1.84
C SER A 177 13.92 6.51 3.17
N THR A 178 14.73 7.37 3.79
CA THR A 178 14.43 7.98 5.09
C THR A 178 13.18 8.86 5.03
N ALA A 179 12.51 9.07 6.18
CA ALA A 179 11.40 10.03 6.29
C ALA A 179 11.78 11.44 5.77
N ALA A 180 13.03 11.87 5.97
CA ALA A 180 13.52 13.14 5.45
C ALA A 180 13.56 13.16 3.90
N THR A 181 14.08 12.11 3.26
CA THR A 181 14.10 12.01 1.80
C THR A 181 12.68 11.94 1.23
N VAL A 182 11.83 11.10 1.82
CA VAL A 182 10.42 10.96 1.41
C VAL A 182 9.70 12.30 1.53
N GLY A 183 9.91 13.02 2.63
CA GLY A 183 9.35 14.35 2.85
C GLY A 183 9.79 15.35 1.78
N ARG A 184 11.09 15.42 1.47
CA ARG A 184 11.63 16.28 0.40
C ARG A 184 10.97 16.00 -0.95
N LEU A 185 10.81 14.73 -1.31
CA LEU A 185 10.22 14.34 -2.60
C LEU A 185 8.73 14.69 -2.67
N VAL A 186 7.96 14.40 -1.62
CA VAL A 186 6.52 14.73 -1.55
C VAL A 186 6.29 16.25 -1.50
N ASP A 187 7.20 17.02 -0.90
CA ASP A 187 7.16 18.48 -0.91
C ASP A 187 7.40 19.05 -2.31
N ARG A 188 8.30 18.44 -3.09
CA ARG A 188 8.71 18.90 -4.42
C ARG A 188 7.78 18.47 -5.54
N TYR A 189 7.23 17.26 -5.48
CA TYR A 189 6.52 16.64 -6.60
C TYR A 189 5.04 16.40 -6.27
N PRO A 190 4.12 17.20 -6.82
CA PRO A 190 2.69 17.11 -6.49
C PRO A 190 2.03 15.82 -7.01
N MET A 191 2.61 15.18 -8.03
CA MET A 191 2.13 13.91 -8.60
C MET A 191 2.67 12.66 -7.88
N LEU A 192 3.32 12.82 -6.73
CA LEU A 192 3.84 11.70 -5.93
C LEU A 192 2.90 11.38 -4.75
N TRP A 193 2.50 10.12 -4.67
CA TRP A 193 1.91 9.47 -3.50
C TRP A 193 2.80 8.33 -3.04
N VAL A 194 2.73 8.00 -1.75
CA VAL A 194 3.62 7.05 -1.11
C VAL A 194 2.80 5.92 -0.48
N GLU A 195 3.22 4.69 -0.76
CA GLU A 195 2.67 3.47 -0.19
C GLU A 195 3.68 2.91 0.83
N LEU A 196 3.20 2.41 1.98
CA LEU A 196 4.02 2.14 3.17
C LEU A 196 4.18 0.64 3.52
N ALA A 197 3.69 -0.28 2.70
CA ALA A 197 3.84 -1.71 2.93
C ALA A 197 5.31 -2.07 3.19
N LEU A 198 5.54 -3.05 4.05
CA LEU A 198 6.86 -3.54 4.44
C LEU A 198 7.79 -2.52 5.13
N ARG A 199 7.35 -1.28 5.38
CA ARG A 199 8.17 -0.27 6.06
C ARG A 199 8.17 -0.42 7.57
N THR A 200 9.24 -1.05 8.07
CA THR A 200 9.42 -1.32 9.50
C THR A 200 9.91 -0.10 10.30
N ASP A 201 10.54 0.87 9.66
CA ASP A 201 11.04 2.10 10.28
C ASP A 201 9.96 3.16 10.52
N VAL A 202 8.76 3.00 9.95
CA VAL A 202 7.60 3.86 10.25
C VAL A 202 7.25 3.77 11.73
N ALA A 203 7.18 2.53 12.24
CA ALA A 203 6.84 2.27 13.63
C ALA A 203 7.69 1.13 14.21
N PRO A 204 9.00 1.33 14.44
CA PRO A 204 9.86 0.30 14.99
C PRO A 204 9.34 -0.14 16.37
N GLY A 205 9.16 -1.45 16.54
CA GLY A 205 8.55 -2.01 17.77
C GLY A 205 7.11 -1.55 18.04
N GLY A 206 6.40 -1.07 17.01
CA GLY A 206 5.02 -0.59 17.11
C GLY A 206 4.88 0.85 17.62
N THR A 207 5.99 1.57 17.86
CA THR A 207 5.98 3.00 18.24
C THR A 207 6.26 3.85 17.02
N LEU A 208 5.32 4.73 16.66
CA LEU A 208 5.44 5.62 15.50
C LEU A 208 6.66 6.53 15.66
N ALA A 209 7.60 6.44 14.72
CA ALA A 209 8.81 7.25 14.74
C ALA A 209 8.48 8.75 14.58
N SER A 210 9.23 9.60 15.27
CA SER A 210 8.91 11.04 15.39
C SER A 210 8.94 11.77 14.04
N GLU A 211 9.87 11.39 13.17
CA GLU A 211 10.10 11.95 11.85
C GLU A 211 8.95 11.57 10.90
N TRP A 212 8.51 10.30 10.95
CA TRP A 212 7.34 9.81 10.22
C TRP A 212 6.07 10.49 10.70
N ARG A 213 5.89 10.60 12.02
CA ARG A 213 4.78 11.32 12.63
C ARG A 213 4.69 12.76 12.14
N ALA A 214 5.81 13.49 12.15
CA ALA A 214 5.86 14.88 11.71
C ALA A 214 5.52 15.01 10.21
N LEU A 215 6.02 14.08 9.39
CA LEU A 215 5.73 14.05 7.96
C LEU A 215 4.26 13.76 7.67
N PHE A 216 3.66 12.76 8.33
CA PHE A 216 2.25 12.41 8.18
C PHE A 216 1.32 13.57 8.57
N VAL A 217 1.63 14.30 9.65
CA VAL A 217 0.86 15.49 10.03
C VAL A 217 1.02 16.62 9.01
N ARG A 218 2.22 16.80 8.45
CA ARG A 218 2.49 17.86 7.46
C ARG A 218 1.85 17.58 6.10
N LYS A 219 1.79 16.31 5.70
CA LYS A 219 1.33 15.85 4.37
C LYS A 219 0.35 14.66 4.47
N PRO A 220 -0.77 14.81 5.20
CA PRO A 220 -1.66 13.69 5.50
C PRO A 220 -2.32 13.09 4.27
N ASP A 221 -2.37 13.84 3.15
CA ASP A 221 -3.07 13.49 1.92
C ASP A 221 -2.18 12.80 0.85
N ARG A 222 -0.96 12.40 1.24
CA ARG A 222 0.07 11.85 0.35
C ARG A 222 0.47 10.40 0.66
N PHE A 223 -0.04 9.81 1.74
CA PHE A 223 0.34 8.47 2.19
C PHE A 223 -0.84 7.49 2.17
N LEU A 224 -0.52 6.24 1.84
CA LEU A 224 -1.40 5.09 1.91
C LEU A 224 -0.68 3.94 2.63
N VAL A 225 -1.45 3.13 3.35
CA VAL A 225 -0.95 1.89 3.97
C VAL A 225 -1.12 0.72 3.01
N GLY A 226 -0.37 -0.35 3.23
CA GLY A 226 -0.54 -1.61 2.51
C GLY A 226 0.18 -2.77 3.19
N THR A 227 -0.02 -3.99 2.68
CA THR A 227 0.56 -5.20 3.28
C THR A 227 1.53 -5.97 2.39
N ASP A 228 1.39 -5.85 1.06
CA ASP A 228 2.23 -6.46 0.02
C ASP A 228 2.35 -7.99 0.10
N THR A 229 1.40 -8.67 -0.54
CA THR A 229 1.35 -10.13 -0.64
C THR A 229 2.18 -10.71 -1.80
N TRP A 230 3.41 -10.23 -2.02
CA TRP A 230 4.29 -10.60 -3.15
C TRP A 230 4.64 -12.12 -3.27
N VAL A 231 4.41 -12.90 -2.20
CA VAL A 231 4.47 -14.37 -2.17
C VAL A 231 3.30 -14.93 -1.36
N THR A 232 2.92 -16.17 -1.66
CA THR A 232 1.72 -16.81 -1.10
C THR A 232 1.67 -16.84 0.43
N SER A 233 2.80 -17.08 1.10
CA SER A 233 2.84 -17.08 2.57
C SER A 233 2.53 -15.72 3.21
N ARG A 234 2.65 -14.60 2.46
CA ARG A 234 2.30 -13.26 2.96
C ARG A 234 0.81 -13.09 3.17
N TRP A 235 -0.05 -13.86 2.52
CA TRP A 235 -1.50 -13.85 2.77
C TRP A 235 -1.85 -14.17 4.23
N GLU A 236 -1.06 -15.03 4.89
CA GLU A 236 -1.21 -15.34 6.32
C GLU A 236 -0.83 -14.16 7.23
N ALA A 237 0.05 -13.29 6.75
CA ALA A 237 0.55 -12.13 7.49
C ALA A 237 -0.36 -10.90 7.37
N VAL A 238 -1.31 -10.85 6.43
CA VAL A 238 -2.17 -9.67 6.17
C VAL A 238 -2.84 -9.15 7.45
N ARG A 239 -3.40 -10.05 8.26
CA ARG A 239 -4.04 -9.68 9.54
C ARG A 239 -3.03 -9.06 10.51
N GLY A 240 -1.86 -9.68 10.66
CA GLY A 240 -0.81 -9.20 11.56
C GLY A 240 -0.23 -7.86 11.10
N ALA A 241 0.03 -7.71 9.81
CA ALA A 241 0.50 -6.47 9.21
C ALA A 241 -0.53 -5.34 9.37
N THR A 242 -1.82 -5.63 9.15
CA THR A 242 -2.88 -4.63 9.36
C THR A 242 -3.03 -4.26 10.83
N ALA A 243 -2.91 -5.21 11.76
CA ALA A 243 -2.91 -4.91 13.19
C ALA A 243 -1.75 -4.01 13.60
N ALA A 244 -0.54 -4.23 13.05
CA ALA A 244 0.60 -3.35 13.27
C ALA A 244 0.34 -1.93 12.71
N VAL A 245 -0.35 -1.82 11.57
CA VAL A 245 -0.81 -0.55 11.01
C VAL A 245 -1.79 0.16 11.94
N GLN A 246 -2.81 -0.54 12.44
CA GLN A 246 -3.76 0.01 13.41
C GLN A 246 -3.05 0.57 14.66
N GLN A 247 -2.03 -0.13 15.16
CA GLN A 247 -1.29 0.28 16.35
C GLN A 247 -0.59 1.64 16.20
N TRP A 248 0.05 1.90 15.07
CA TRP A 248 0.73 3.20 14.89
C TRP A 248 -0.20 4.30 14.40
N LEU A 249 -1.30 3.97 13.71
CA LEU A 249 -2.34 4.94 13.36
C LEU A 249 -2.97 5.59 14.60
N GLN A 250 -3.12 4.85 15.70
CA GLN A 250 -3.63 5.39 16.97
C GLN A 250 -2.73 6.47 17.60
N GLN A 251 -1.49 6.60 17.15
CA GLN A 251 -0.52 7.58 17.65
C GLN A 251 -0.54 8.91 16.87
N LEU A 252 -1.40 9.00 15.84
CA LEU A 252 -1.66 10.19 15.04
C LEU A 252 -2.92 10.94 15.50
N PRO A 253 -3.09 12.23 15.15
CA PRO A 253 -4.39 12.89 15.22
C PRO A 253 -5.42 12.10 14.41
N GLY A 254 -6.66 12.01 14.91
CA GLY A 254 -7.69 11.13 14.34
C GLY A 254 -7.98 11.40 12.87
N ASP A 255 -8.02 12.66 12.46
CA ASP A 255 -8.21 13.08 11.07
C ASP A 255 -7.05 12.64 10.16
N VAL A 256 -5.80 12.77 10.62
CA VAL A 256 -4.60 12.29 9.90
C VAL A 256 -4.60 10.76 9.79
N ALA A 257 -4.96 10.06 10.87
CA ALA A 257 -5.05 8.60 10.87
C ALA A 257 -6.09 8.11 9.86
N GLU A 258 -7.28 8.72 9.82
CA GLU A 258 -8.32 8.38 8.84
C GLU A 258 -7.89 8.64 7.39
N GLN A 259 -7.16 9.73 7.15
CA GLN A 259 -6.61 10.05 5.82
C GLN A 259 -5.73 8.93 5.30
N ILE A 260 -4.77 8.50 6.12
CA ILE A 260 -3.77 7.49 5.75
C ILE A 260 -4.37 6.08 5.74
N ALA A 261 -5.29 5.79 6.66
CA ALA A 261 -5.93 4.49 6.78
C ALA A 261 -6.83 4.16 5.58
N TYR A 262 -7.66 5.10 5.12
CA TYR A 262 -8.60 4.81 4.03
C TYR A 262 -9.03 5.99 3.16
N LYS A 263 -9.17 7.21 3.71
CA LYS A 263 -9.78 8.31 2.93
C LYS A 263 -8.94 8.73 1.73
N ASN A 264 -7.61 8.64 1.81
CA ASN A 264 -6.75 8.89 0.65
C ASN A 264 -6.99 7.88 -0.46
N GLY A 265 -7.00 6.58 -0.14
CA GLY A 265 -7.32 5.53 -1.11
C GLY A 265 -8.72 5.72 -1.72
N ASP A 266 -9.71 6.04 -0.90
CA ASP A 266 -11.08 6.29 -1.36
C ASP A 266 -11.19 7.51 -2.28
N ARG A 267 -10.47 8.60 -1.98
CA ARG A 267 -10.43 9.82 -2.79
C ARG A 267 -9.71 9.62 -4.11
N LEU A 268 -8.59 8.89 -4.11
CA LEU A 268 -7.78 8.65 -5.31
C LEU A 268 -8.45 7.63 -6.24
N PHE A 269 -9.14 6.66 -5.67
CA PHE A 269 -9.75 5.55 -6.38
C PHE A 269 -11.21 5.43 -5.95
N PRO A 270 -12.12 6.31 -6.39
CA PRO A 270 -13.53 6.19 -6.04
C PRO A 270 -14.10 4.85 -6.56
N PRO A 271 -15.04 4.21 -5.84
CA PRO A 271 -15.72 3.03 -6.34
C PRO A 271 -16.46 3.37 -7.65
N PRO A 272 -16.59 2.39 -8.57
CA PRO A 272 -17.33 2.56 -9.82
C PRO A 272 -18.82 2.84 -9.60
#